data_AF-A0A7C6SX67-F1
#
_entry.id   AF-A0A7C6SX67-F1
#
_cell.length_a   1.000
_cell.length_b   1.000
_cell.length_c   1.000
_cell.angle_alpha   90.00
_cell.angle_beta   90.00
_cell.angle_gamma   90.00
#
_symmetry.space_group_name_H-M   'P 1'
#
loop_
_entity.id
_entity.type
_entity.pdbx_description
1 polymer ?
#
loop_
_entity_poly.entity_id
_entity_poly.type
_entity_poly.pdbx_seq_one_letter_code
_entity_poly.pdbx_strand_id
1 'polypeptide(L)'
;MGQLFHSVLLIEEKCRGCTRCIKNCPTEAIRVRAGKARINAERCTDCGECIRTCDNHAKTAITDSLSRLKDFEHVIALPAPALFSQFGREVDPQRVLAALIDIGFDDVFEVAYGADIATFLTVEYLKRRRKRGPAISAACPAVVRLIQVRFPALIDCLIPVDSPMACSGKLAKEIKSQELEIPKENVGAFFITPCPAKVTWVREANKLGTFPVDGAISISDVYGEISKRLPEVSPPYPKLKASPTGVGWGRSGGERIAARIAKSLVVDGIHNVIDVLEQLEMGKLPDIEFVEAQACIGGCVGGALTVLNPFIGRMNLEALVDKSETPPNLFEELDKGFNLRNRLGEFAIQPDIVAVPAFRLDQDVSRAITKAEMIEKVVSELPGLDCGSCGSPHCRALAEDIVQGLAVDTDCVLKLREEIEILAEQLLEMAKKSPPALKENDTFSKPGE
;
A
#
# COMPACT_ATOMS: atom_id res chain seq x y z
N MET A 1 8.93 -3.00 21.81
CA MET A 1 8.03 -3.34 20.69
C MET A 1 8.90 -3.62 19.49
N GLY A 2 8.75 -4.79 18.86
CA GLY A 2 9.52 -5.12 17.65
C GLY A 2 9.19 -4.15 16.52
N GLN A 3 10.17 -3.87 15.67
CA GLN A 3 9.99 -3.01 14.50
C GLN A 3 8.96 -3.66 13.55
N LEU A 4 7.94 -2.88 13.14
CA LEU A 4 6.92 -3.30 12.17
C LEU A 4 7.63 -3.78 10.89
N PHE A 5 7.30 -4.97 10.40
CA PHE A 5 7.83 -5.42 9.11
C PHE A 5 7.23 -4.57 7.98
N HIS A 6 8.06 -4.22 7.00
CA HIS A 6 7.61 -3.60 5.74
C HIS A 6 8.18 -4.37 4.56
N SER A 7 7.31 -4.67 3.59
CA SER A 7 7.74 -5.32 2.35
C SER A 7 8.45 -4.33 1.42
N VAL A 8 8.07 -3.05 1.41
CA VAL A 8 8.65 -2.05 0.52
C VAL A 8 10.00 -1.57 1.04
N LEU A 9 11.05 -1.73 0.23
CA LEU A 9 12.43 -1.46 0.61
C LEU A 9 13.18 -0.66 -0.46
N LEU A 10 14.37 -0.20 -0.10
CA LEU A 10 15.31 0.47 -0.99
C LEU A 10 16.48 -0.46 -1.32
N ILE A 11 16.83 -0.53 -2.60
CA ILE A 11 18.10 -1.02 -3.11
C ILE A 11 19.04 0.18 -3.19
N GLU A 12 19.90 0.36 -2.19
CA GLU A 12 20.68 1.57 -2.00
C GLU A 12 21.58 1.87 -3.20
N GLU A 13 22.16 0.84 -3.81
CA GLU A 13 23.10 0.91 -4.94
C GLU A 13 22.46 1.53 -6.17
N LYS A 14 21.16 1.27 -6.38
CA LYS A 14 20.38 1.80 -7.51
C LYS A 14 19.86 3.21 -7.25
N CYS A 15 19.79 3.66 -6.00
CA CYS A 15 19.22 4.95 -5.66
C CYS A 15 20.14 6.10 -6.06
N ARG A 16 19.62 7.05 -6.86
CA ARG A 16 20.34 8.26 -7.28
C ARG A 16 19.93 9.53 -6.52
N GLY A 17 19.02 9.42 -5.54
CA GLY A 17 18.58 10.58 -4.76
C GLY A 17 17.77 11.61 -5.56
N CYS A 18 17.16 11.23 -6.69
CA CYS A 18 16.47 12.16 -7.61
C CYS A 18 15.16 12.77 -7.09
N THR A 19 14.84 12.61 -5.80
CA THR A 19 13.66 13.13 -5.09
C THR A 19 12.27 12.77 -5.66
N ARG A 20 12.12 12.13 -6.81
CA ARG A 20 10.80 11.78 -7.38
C ARG A 20 9.89 11.01 -6.40
N CYS A 21 10.44 10.09 -5.62
CA CYS A 21 9.68 9.29 -4.67
C CYS A 21 9.12 10.06 -3.47
N ILE A 22 9.74 11.17 -3.04
CA ILE A 22 9.21 11.95 -1.90
C ILE A 22 7.92 12.67 -2.29
N LYS A 23 7.83 13.13 -3.55
CA LYS A 23 6.68 13.85 -4.09
C LYS A 23 5.44 12.99 -4.29
N ASN A 24 5.64 11.69 -4.53
CA ASN A 24 4.56 10.76 -4.82
C ASN A 24 4.19 9.90 -3.60
N CYS A 25 4.86 10.06 -2.46
CA CYS A 25 4.53 9.28 -1.28
C CYS A 25 3.28 9.85 -0.60
N PRO A 26 2.17 9.09 -0.51
CA PRO A 26 0.87 9.60 -0.03
C PRO A 26 0.85 9.96 1.46
N THR A 27 1.83 9.47 2.22
CA THR A 27 1.97 9.72 3.66
C THR A 27 3.27 10.44 3.99
N GLU A 28 3.96 11.00 2.97
CA GLU A 28 5.21 11.72 3.13
C GLU A 28 6.27 10.91 3.90
N ALA A 29 6.22 9.58 3.79
CA ALA A 29 7.07 8.68 4.53
C ALA A 29 8.53 8.70 4.03
N ILE A 30 8.82 9.33 2.90
CA ILE A 30 10.14 9.28 2.28
C ILE A 30 10.85 10.63 2.41
N ARG A 31 12.12 10.58 2.81
CA ARG A 31 13.09 11.69 2.71
C ARG A 31 14.26 11.28 1.83
N VAL A 32 14.95 12.22 1.21
CA VAL A 32 16.26 12.00 0.58
C VAL A 32 17.32 12.73 1.39
N ARG A 33 18.33 12.01 1.85
CA ARG A 33 19.47 12.53 2.63
C ARG A 33 20.75 11.85 2.15
N ALA A 34 21.84 12.60 2.07
CA ALA A 34 23.12 12.11 1.56
C ALA A 34 22.98 11.36 0.21
N GLY A 35 22.15 11.88 -0.69
CA GLY A 35 21.91 11.28 -2.02
C GLY A 35 21.10 9.98 -2.04
N LYS A 36 20.54 9.53 -0.91
CA LYS A 36 19.76 8.29 -0.82
C LYS A 36 18.39 8.52 -0.18
N ALA A 37 17.38 7.79 -0.67
CA ALA A 37 16.07 7.82 -0.05
C ALA A 37 16.06 7.07 1.28
N ARG A 38 15.25 7.48 2.24
CA ARG A 38 14.99 6.79 3.51
C ARG A 38 13.49 6.73 3.71
N ILE A 39 12.97 5.56 4.08
CA ILE A 39 11.55 5.34 4.31
C ILE A 39 11.31 5.31 5.81
N ASN A 40 10.46 6.19 6.32
CA ASN A 40 9.92 6.13 7.66
C ASN A 40 8.87 5.02 7.72
N ALA A 41 9.23 3.92 8.40
CA ALA A 41 8.38 2.76 8.60
C ALA A 41 7.02 3.12 9.22
N GLU A 42 7.00 4.00 10.22
CA GLU A 42 5.77 4.34 10.95
C GLU A 42 4.72 4.99 10.05
N ARG A 43 5.14 5.79 9.07
CA ARG A 43 4.28 6.45 8.08
C ARG A 43 4.00 5.60 6.84
N CYS A 44 4.80 4.57 6.56
CA CYS A 44 4.66 3.79 5.33
C CYS A 44 3.39 2.94 5.35
N THR A 45 2.66 2.93 4.22
CA THR A 45 1.45 2.10 4.01
C THR A 45 1.72 0.89 3.11
N ASP A 46 2.96 0.70 2.64
CA ASP A 46 3.36 -0.30 1.65
C ASP A 46 2.51 -0.30 0.36
N CYS A 47 1.96 0.88 -0.01
CA CYS A 47 1.12 1.04 -1.19
C CYS A 47 1.85 0.82 -2.53
N GLY A 48 3.19 0.80 -2.51
CA GLY A 48 4.03 0.57 -3.69
C GLY A 48 4.15 1.76 -4.64
N GLU A 49 3.64 2.95 -4.30
CA GLU A 49 3.71 4.11 -5.20
C GLU A 49 5.15 4.52 -5.53
N CYS A 50 6.05 4.39 -4.53
CA CYS A 50 7.46 4.64 -4.74
C CYS A 50 8.15 3.59 -5.64
N ILE A 51 7.62 2.36 -5.72
CA ILE A 51 8.10 1.32 -6.65
C ILE A 51 7.73 1.74 -8.08
N ARG A 52 6.47 2.14 -8.31
CA ARG A 52 5.96 2.54 -9.63
C ARG A 52 6.66 3.77 -10.21
N THR A 53 6.95 4.77 -9.38
CA THR A 53 7.50 6.05 -9.85
C THR A 53 9.04 6.07 -9.99
N CYS A 54 9.75 5.03 -9.53
CA CYS A 54 11.21 5.04 -9.50
C CYS A 54 11.84 4.57 -10.82
N ASP A 55 12.30 5.52 -11.64
CA ASP A 55 12.96 5.21 -12.92
C ASP A 55 14.29 4.44 -12.77
N ASN A 56 14.91 4.51 -11.58
CA ASN A 56 16.15 3.78 -11.30
C ASN A 56 15.88 2.34 -10.80
N HIS A 57 14.62 1.94 -10.65
CA HIS A 57 14.23 0.65 -10.05
C HIS A 57 14.93 0.39 -8.70
N ALA A 58 15.10 1.46 -7.92
CA ALA A 58 15.75 1.43 -6.62
C ALA A 58 14.78 1.07 -5.49
N LYS A 59 13.48 1.01 -5.76
CA LYS A 59 12.44 0.60 -4.82
C LYS A 59 11.92 -0.77 -5.24
N THR A 60 11.78 -1.67 -4.28
CA THR A 60 11.30 -3.03 -4.51
C THR A 60 10.41 -3.49 -3.36
N ALA A 61 9.74 -4.62 -3.53
CA ALA A 61 9.06 -5.32 -2.45
C ALA A 61 9.77 -6.66 -2.17
N ILE A 62 10.00 -6.99 -0.91
CA ILE A 62 10.38 -8.35 -0.51
C ILE A 62 9.11 -9.18 -0.32
N THR A 63 9.08 -10.32 -0.99
CA THR A 63 8.02 -11.34 -0.95
C THR A 63 8.58 -12.66 -0.41
N ASP A 64 7.69 -13.63 -0.22
CA ASP A 64 8.09 -15.00 0.04
C ASP A 64 8.53 -15.70 -1.24
N SER A 65 9.47 -16.63 -1.09
CA SER A 65 10.03 -17.45 -2.16
C SER A 65 9.26 -18.76 -2.28
N LEU A 66 9.18 -19.30 -3.50
CA LEU A 66 8.67 -20.66 -3.77
C LEU A 66 9.44 -21.75 -3.01
N SER A 67 10.66 -21.47 -2.55
CA SER A 67 11.41 -22.42 -1.72
C SER A 67 10.75 -22.72 -0.37
N ARG A 68 9.81 -21.88 0.10
CA ARG A 68 9.05 -22.10 1.35
C ARG A 68 7.94 -23.13 1.22
N LEU A 69 7.63 -23.59 0.00
CA LEU A 69 6.60 -24.61 -0.19
C LEU A 69 6.95 -25.93 0.51
N LYS A 70 8.25 -26.25 0.60
CA LYS A 70 8.74 -27.45 1.30
C LYS A 70 8.58 -27.41 2.83
N ASP A 71 8.17 -26.28 3.39
CA ASP A 71 8.01 -26.10 4.84
C ASP A 71 6.71 -26.77 5.35
N PHE A 72 5.85 -27.24 4.45
CA PHE A 72 4.52 -27.78 4.74
C PHE A 72 4.32 -29.15 4.07
N GLU A 73 3.40 -29.95 4.62
CA GLU A 73 3.08 -31.28 4.06
C GLU A 73 2.16 -31.18 2.84
N HIS A 74 1.30 -30.16 2.81
CA HIS A 74 0.43 -29.87 1.68
C HIS A 74 0.36 -28.37 1.45
N VAL A 75 0.62 -27.90 0.23
CA VAL A 75 0.66 -26.48 -0.10
C VAL A 75 -0.42 -26.05 -1.09
N ILE A 76 -1.16 -25.01 -0.73
CA ILE A 76 -2.26 -24.44 -1.49
C ILE A 76 -1.87 -23.07 -2.02
N ALA A 77 -1.95 -22.89 -3.33
CA ALA A 77 -1.87 -21.58 -3.94
C ALA A 77 -3.20 -20.85 -3.82
N LEU A 78 -3.15 -19.60 -3.34
CA LEU A 78 -4.29 -18.68 -3.32
C LEU A 78 -4.08 -17.61 -4.41
N PRO A 79 -4.47 -17.84 -5.68
CA PRO A 79 -4.27 -16.85 -6.73
C PRO A 79 -5.23 -15.66 -6.58
N ALA A 80 -4.67 -14.44 -6.56
CA ALA A 80 -5.48 -13.23 -6.65
C ALA A 80 -6.26 -13.17 -7.98
N PRO A 81 -7.46 -12.58 -8.03
CA PRO A 81 -8.21 -12.41 -9.28
C PRO A 81 -7.40 -11.69 -10.36
N ALA A 82 -6.57 -10.72 -9.95
CA ALA A 82 -5.68 -9.97 -10.84
C ALA A 82 -4.68 -10.86 -11.60
N LEU A 83 -4.30 -12.03 -11.07
CA LEU A 83 -3.35 -12.95 -11.74
C LEU A 83 -3.88 -13.40 -13.11
N PHE A 84 -5.15 -13.77 -13.20
CA PHE A 84 -5.74 -14.30 -14.44
C PHE A 84 -5.74 -13.27 -15.57
N SER A 85 -5.66 -11.98 -15.26
CA SER A 85 -5.61 -10.90 -16.24
C SER A 85 -4.23 -10.65 -16.85
N GLN A 86 -3.17 -11.28 -16.33
CA GLN A 86 -1.78 -10.98 -16.71
C GLN A 86 -1.30 -11.69 -17.98
N PHE A 87 -2.01 -12.72 -18.43
CA PHE A 87 -1.56 -13.59 -19.53
C PHE A 87 -2.28 -13.34 -20.87
N GLY A 88 -3.20 -12.36 -20.90
CA GLY A 88 -4.01 -12.02 -22.07
C GLY A 88 -5.42 -12.63 -22.05
N ARG A 89 -6.35 -12.00 -22.77
CA ARG A 89 -7.79 -12.33 -22.77
C ARG A 89 -8.18 -13.71 -23.30
N GLU A 90 -7.31 -14.33 -24.11
CA GLU A 90 -7.55 -15.65 -24.72
C GLU A 90 -7.04 -16.80 -23.83
N VAL A 91 -6.27 -16.50 -22.79
CA VAL A 91 -5.75 -17.53 -21.89
C VAL A 91 -6.86 -18.01 -20.97
N ASP A 92 -7.09 -19.32 -20.99
CA ASP A 92 -8.00 -20.00 -20.08
C ASP A 92 -7.45 -19.94 -18.64
N PRO A 93 -8.19 -19.35 -17.68
CA PRO A 93 -7.79 -19.32 -16.27
C PRO A 93 -7.50 -20.71 -15.69
N GLN A 94 -8.14 -21.77 -16.18
CA GLN A 94 -7.88 -23.14 -15.72
C GLN A 94 -6.46 -23.61 -16.02
N ARG A 95 -5.86 -23.13 -17.13
CA ARG A 95 -4.46 -23.41 -17.47
C ARG A 95 -3.50 -22.67 -16.55
N VAL A 96 -3.86 -21.46 -16.12
CA VAL A 96 -3.09 -20.70 -15.13
C VAL A 96 -3.08 -21.45 -13.79
N LEU A 97 -4.23 -21.99 -13.38
CA LEU A 97 -4.31 -22.85 -12.18
C LEU A 97 -3.48 -24.12 -12.32
N ALA A 98 -3.57 -24.81 -13.46
CA ALA A 98 -2.75 -26.00 -13.71
C ALA A 98 -1.24 -25.69 -13.70
N ALA A 99 -0.83 -24.53 -14.21
CA ALA A 99 0.56 -24.11 -14.17
C ALA A 99 1.06 -23.84 -12.75
N LEU A 100 0.20 -23.38 -11.83
CA LEU A 100 0.56 -23.27 -10.42
C LEU A 100 0.81 -24.65 -9.80
N ILE A 101 -0.02 -25.64 -10.11
CA ILE A 101 0.22 -27.02 -9.66
C ILE A 101 1.56 -27.54 -10.18
N ASP A 102 1.83 -27.35 -11.48
CA ASP A 102 3.08 -27.79 -12.10
C ASP A 102 4.34 -27.06 -11.56
N ILE A 103 4.19 -25.83 -11.04
CA ILE A 103 5.28 -25.12 -10.34
C ILE A 103 5.65 -25.80 -9.01
N GLY A 104 4.73 -26.56 -8.41
CA GLY A 104 4.96 -27.30 -7.15
C GLY A 104 3.92 -27.02 -6.06
N PHE A 105 2.77 -26.45 -6.38
CA PHE A 105 1.63 -26.41 -5.45
C PHE A 105 0.83 -27.72 -5.54
N ASP A 106 0.30 -28.20 -4.42
CA ASP A 106 -0.51 -29.43 -4.39
C ASP A 106 -1.99 -29.16 -4.70
N ASP A 107 -2.48 -27.96 -4.37
CA ASP A 107 -3.84 -27.53 -4.69
C ASP A 107 -3.92 -26.01 -4.94
N VAL A 108 -5.06 -25.57 -5.47
CA VAL A 108 -5.41 -24.18 -5.72
C VAL A 108 -6.74 -23.82 -5.08
N PHE A 109 -6.80 -22.66 -4.43
CA PHE A 109 -8.04 -22.09 -3.95
C PHE A 109 -8.14 -20.62 -4.36
N GLU A 110 -8.97 -20.34 -5.36
CA GLU A 110 -9.09 -19.01 -5.94
C GLU A 110 -9.49 -17.95 -4.89
N VAL A 111 -8.75 -16.85 -4.85
CA VAL A 111 -9.14 -15.70 -4.02
C VAL A 111 -10.39 -15.01 -4.56
N ALA A 112 -10.70 -15.19 -5.85
CA ALA A 112 -11.97 -14.79 -6.43
C ALA A 112 -13.17 -15.51 -5.76
N TYR A 113 -13.02 -16.78 -5.37
CA TYR A 113 -14.07 -17.49 -4.62
C TYR A 113 -14.15 -16.99 -3.18
N GLY A 114 -13.00 -16.69 -2.56
CA GLY A 114 -12.96 -15.96 -1.28
C GLY A 114 -13.60 -14.58 -1.34
N ALA A 115 -13.61 -13.94 -2.51
CA ALA A 115 -14.27 -12.64 -2.71
C ALA A 115 -15.79 -12.77 -2.75
N ASP A 116 -16.33 -13.87 -3.29
CA ASP A 116 -17.77 -14.17 -3.21
C ASP A 116 -18.20 -14.32 -1.73
N ILE A 117 -17.40 -15.05 -0.94
CA ILE A 117 -17.61 -15.23 0.49
C ILE A 117 -17.49 -13.89 1.25
N ALA A 118 -16.43 -13.11 0.99
CA ALA A 118 -16.26 -11.80 1.61
C ALA A 118 -17.42 -10.85 1.26
N THR A 119 -17.91 -10.88 0.03
CA THR A 119 -19.08 -10.11 -0.40
C THR A 119 -20.32 -10.50 0.42
N PHE A 120 -20.59 -11.81 0.56
CA PHE A 120 -21.69 -12.31 1.37
C PHE A 120 -21.60 -11.81 2.82
N LEU A 121 -20.43 -11.96 3.44
CA LEU A 121 -20.17 -11.56 4.82
C LEU A 121 -20.34 -10.05 5.01
N THR A 122 -19.83 -9.24 4.08
CA THR A 122 -20.00 -7.77 4.08
C THR A 122 -21.48 -7.38 3.98
N VAL A 123 -22.23 -8.00 3.07
CA VAL A 123 -23.68 -7.72 2.93
C VAL A 123 -24.44 -8.10 4.19
N GLU A 124 -24.16 -9.26 4.79
CA GLU A 124 -24.80 -9.69 6.05
C GLU A 124 -24.40 -8.79 7.23
N TYR A 125 -23.14 -8.32 7.28
CA TYR A 125 -22.70 -7.33 8.26
C TYR A 125 -23.48 -6.01 8.11
N LEU A 126 -23.59 -5.49 6.88
CA LEU A 126 -24.29 -4.22 6.61
C LEU A 126 -25.77 -4.28 6.98
N LYS A 127 -26.46 -5.42 6.77
CA LYS A 127 -27.85 -5.62 7.21
C LYS A 127 -28.02 -5.54 8.72
N ARG A 128 -27.01 -5.98 9.49
CA ARG A 128 -27.03 -6.01 10.96
C ARG A 128 -26.47 -4.74 11.60
N ARG A 129 -25.72 -3.94 10.82
CA ARG A 129 -25.08 -2.71 11.27
C ARG A 129 -26.12 -1.68 11.72
N ARG A 130 -26.01 -1.23 12.96
CA ARG A 130 -26.87 -0.17 13.53
C ARG A 130 -26.32 1.24 13.34
N LYS A 131 -25.01 1.36 13.13
CA LYS A 131 -24.32 2.64 12.98
C LYS A 131 -24.70 3.30 11.65
N ARG A 132 -25.11 4.57 11.70
CA ARG A 132 -25.37 5.41 10.53
C ARG A 132 -24.06 6.00 10.00
N GLY A 133 -24.03 6.30 8.70
CA GLY A 133 -22.85 6.84 8.01
C GLY A 133 -22.15 5.80 7.14
N PRO A 134 -21.15 6.22 6.36
CA PRO A 134 -20.51 5.38 5.36
C PRO A 134 -19.84 4.16 6.00
N ALA A 135 -19.98 3.01 5.35
CA ALA A 135 -19.20 1.82 5.63
C ALA A 135 -18.05 1.74 4.61
N ILE A 136 -16.81 1.73 5.09
CA ILE A 136 -15.61 1.70 4.23
C ILE A 136 -15.13 0.25 4.15
N SER A 137 -14.93 -0.26 2.94
CA SER A 137 -14.33 -1.59 2.76
C SER A 137 -12.91 -1.65 3.33
N ALA A 138 -12.60 -2.72 4.07
CA ALA A 138 -11.28 -3.00 4.61
C ALA A 138 -10.44 -3.95 3.73
N ALA A 139 -10.88 -4.22 2.50
CA ALA A 139 -10.21 -5.18 1.62
C ALA A 139 -8.79 -4.76 1.20
N CYS A 140 -8.57 -3.45 0.98
CA CYS A 140 -7.30 -2.88 0.58
C CYS A 140 -6.44 -2.52 1.81
N PRO A 141 -5.37 -3.29 2.12
CA PRO A 141 -4.58 -3.08 3.34
C PRO A 141 -3.84 -1.74 3.34
N ALA A 142 -3.45 -1.24 2.17
CA ALA A 142 -2.81 0.07 2.05
C ALA A 142 -3.77 1.22 2.43
N VAL A 143 -5.07 1.08 2.13
CA VAL A 143 -6.10 2.06 2.53
C VAL A 143 -6.41 1.94 4.01
N VAL A 144 -6.53 0.71 4.54
CA VAL A 144 -6.66 0.48 5.99
C VAL A 144 -5.50 1.14 6.73
N ARG A 145 -4.26 0.91 6.29
CA ARG A 145 -3.07 1.51 6.91
C ARG A 145 -3.03 3.04 6.75
N LEU A 146 -3.46 3.57 5.60
CA LEU A 146 -3.62 5.01 5.40
C LEU A 146 -4.61 5.61 6.42
N ILE A 147 -5.76 4.96 6.64
CA ILE A 147 -6.75 5.38 7.65
C ILE A 147 -6.15 5.33 9.05
N GLN A 148 -5.45 4.25 9.42
CA GLN A 148 -4.78 4.13 10.72
C GLN A 148 -3.78 5.26 10.99
N VAL A 149 -3.09 5.74 9.94
CA VAL A 149 -2.00 6.70 10.03
C VAL A 149 -2.46 8.15 9.90
N ARG A 150 -3.39 8.44 8.98
CA ARG A 150 -3.80 9.81 8.62
C ARG A 150 -5.25 10.16 8.99
N PHE A 151 -6.15 9.19 9.05
CA PHE A 151 -7.59 9.42 9.25
C PHE A 151 -8.16 8.57 10.39
N PRO A 152 -7.57 8.60 11.60
CA PRO A 152 -7.96 7.71 12.69
C PRO A 152 -9.43 7.85 13.10
N ALA A 153 -10.07 9.01 12.86
CA ALA A 153 -11.49 9.21 13.10
C ALA A 153 -12.41 8.33 12.22
N LEU A 154 -11.89 7.82 11.09
CA LEU A 154 -12.63 6.95 10.16
C LEU A 154 -12.46 5.45 10.47
N ILE A 155 -11.68 5.06 11.47
CA ILE A 155 -11.45 3.65 11.81
C ILE A 155 -12.76 2.93 12.10
N ASP A 156 -13.65 3.55 12.87
CA ASP A 156 -14.96 2.97 13.21
C ASP A 156 -15.94 2.94 12.01
N CYS A 157 -15.54 3.44 10.85
CA CYS A 157 -16.30 3.32 9.60
C CYS A 157 -15.84 2.11 8.78
N LEU A 158 -14.68 1.50 9.08
CA LEU A 158 -14.19 0.30 8.41
C LEU A 158 -15.10 -0.90 8.70
N ILE A 159 -15.39 -1.68 7.67
CA ILE A 159 -16.10 -2.95 7.78
C ILE A 159 -15.12 -4.00 8.34
N PRO A 160 -15.37 -4.58 9.52
CA PRO A 160 -14.45 -5.49 10.18
C PRO A 160 -14.58 -6.92 9.64
N VAL A 161 -14.70 -7.10 8.32
CA VAL A 161 -14.82 -8.40 7.64
C VAL A 161 -13.49 -8.76 7.00
N ASP A 162 -13.07 -10.01 7.18
CA ASP A 162 -11.84 -10.56 6.60
C ASP A 162 -11.77 -10.28 5.10
N SER A 163 -10.58 -9.91 4.63
CA SER A 163 -10.35 -9.72 3.20
C SER A 163 -10.51 -11.06 2.44
N PRO A 164 -10.80 -11.05 1.13
CA PRO A 164 -10.93 -12.27 0.32
C PRO A 164 -9.79 -13.27 0.50
N MET A 165 -8.55 -12.78 0.62
CA MET A 165 -7.37 -13.61 0.87
C MET A 165 -7.45 -14.38 2.19
N ALA A 166 -7.91 -13.74 3.27
CA ALA A 166 -8.05 -14.36 4.59
C ALA A 166 -9.22 -15.36 4.62
N CYS A 167 -10.35 -15.01 3.99
CA CYS A 167 -11.48 -15.93 3.79
C CYS A 167 -11.02 -17.20 3.03
N SER A 168 -10.28 -17.02 1.93
CA SER A 168 -9.71 -18.13 1.16
C SER A 168 -8.77 -19.00 1.96
N GLY A 169 -7.78 -18.41 2.65
CA GLY A 169 -6.83 -19.19 3.46
C GLY A 169 -7.53 -20.01 4.54
N LYS A 170 -8.51 -19.41 5.22
CA LYS A 170 -9.26 -20.07 6.30
C LYS A 170 -10.01 -21.30 5.80
N LEU A 171 -10.80 -21.15 4.74
CA LEU A 171 -11.58 -22.25 4.18
C LEU A 171 -10.70 -23.27 3.46
N ALA A 172 -9.68 -22.84 2.73
CA ALA A 172 -8.77 -23.76 2.04
C ALA A 172 -8.07 -24.70 3.02
N LYS A 173 -7.49 -24.15 4.10
CA LYS A 173 -6.84 -24.95 5.15
C LYS A 173 -7.84 -25.85 5.88
N GLU A 174 -9.04 -25.36 6.17
CA GLU A 174 -10.09 -26.16 6.83
C GLU A 174 -10.54 -27.35 5.98
N ILE A 175 -10.86 -27.13 4.71
CA ILE A 175 -11.29 -28.18 3.78
C ILE A 175 -10.18 -29.22 3.62
N LYS A 176 -8.95 -28.78 3.36
CA LYS A 176 -7.85 -29.71 3.06
C LYS A 176 -7.33 -30.45 4.27
N SER A 177 -7.31 -29.82 5.44
CA SER A 177 -7.01 -30.49 6.70
C SER A 177 -8.00 -31.63 6.99
N GLN A 178 -9.29 -31.43 6.70
CA GLN A 178 -10.31 -32.47 6.85
C GLN A 178 -10.20 -33.56 5.78
N GLU A 179 -9.98 -33.19 4.52
CA GLU A 179 -9.88 -34.13 3.39
C GLU A 179 -8.66 -35.05 3.50
N LEU A 180 -7.53 -34.52 3.97
CA LEU A 180 -6.25 -35.23 4.07
C LEU A 180 -5.99 -35.81 5.47
N GLU A 181 -6.86 -35.53 6.45
CA GLU A 181 -6.71 -35.93 7.85
C GLU A 181 -5.38 -35.47 8.48
N ILE A 182 -4.86 -34.30 8.09
CA ILE A 182 -3.64 -33.68 8.64
C ILE A 182 -3.95 -32.40 9.44
N PRO A 183 -3.12 -32.02 10.43
CA PRO A 183 -3.30 -30.78 11.18
C PRO A 183 -3.30 -29.53 10.27
N LYS A 184 -4.10 -28.51 10.62
CA LYS A 184 -4.23 -27.27 9.81
C LYS A 184 -2.89 -26.54 9.66
N GLU A 185 -2.02 -26.62 10.65
CA GLU A 185 -0.66 -26.09 10.66
C GLU A 185 0.27 -26.74 9.62
N ASN A 186 -0.01 -27.99 9.23
CA ASN A 186 0.74 -28.70 8.20
C ASN A 186 0.28 -28.36 6.77
N VAL A 187 -0.85 -27.65 6.64
CA VAL A 187 -1.36 -27.16 5.36
C VAL A 187 -0.87 -25.72 5.15
N GLY A 188 0.05 -25.50 4.21
CA GLY A 188 0.56 -24.18 3.88
C GLY A 188 -0.31 -23.47 2.86
N ALA A 189 -0.78 -22.25 3.15
CA ALA A 189 -1.54 -21.43 2.23
C ALA A 189 -0.73 -20.21 1.78
N PHE A 190 -0.44 -20.09 0.48
CA PHE A 190 0.39 -19.03 -0.08
C PHE A 190 -0.40 -18.12 -1.02
N PHE A 191 -0.46 -16.83 -0.69
CA PHE A 191 -1.14 -15.84 -1.52
C PHE A 191 -0.28 -15.37 -2.69
N ILE A 192 -0.75 -15.55 -3.91
CA ILE A 192 -0.11 -15.01 -5.12
C ILE A 192 -0.64 -13.60 -5.35
N THR A 193 0.14 -12.60 -4.93
CA THR A 193 -0.34 -11.25 -4.66
C THR A 193 0.14 -10.19 -5.67
N PRO A 194 -0.74 -9.24 -6.06
CA PRO A 194 -0.35 -8.03 -6.77
C PRO A 194 0.17 -6.91 -5.84
N CYS A 195 0.18 -7.11 -4.52
CA CYS A 195 0.23 -6.02 -3.55
C CYS A 195 1.34 -6.19 -2.50
N PRO A 196 2.27 -5.21 -2.34
CA PRO A 196 3.27 -5.25 -1.29
C PRO A 196 2.64 -5.18 0.12
N ALA A 197 1.61 -4.35 0.30
CA ALA A 197 0.93 -4.22 1.59
C ALA A 197 0.25 -5.52 2.05
N LYS A 198 -0.15 -6.41 1.13
CA LYS A 198 -0.64 -7.76 1.52
C LYS A 198 0.48 -8.64 2.04
N VAL A 199 1.71 -8.52 1.51
CA VAL A 199 2.88 -9.22 2.07
C VAL A 199 3.17 -8.76 3.48
N THR A 200 3.16 -7.44 3.72
CA THR A 200 3.31 -6.87 5.06
C THR A 200 2.24 -7.39 6.00
N TRP A 201 0.98 -7.35 5.57
CA TRP A 201 -0.15 -7.84 6.37
C TRP A 201 0.01 -9.31 6.78
N VAL A 202 0.32 -10.19 5.82
CA VAL A 202 0.53 -11.63 6.08
C VAL A 202 1.66 -11.84 7.08
N ARG A 203 2.82 -11.19 6.88
CA ARG A 203 3.98 -11.37 7.77
C ARG A 203 3.74 -10.84 9.18
N GLU A 204 3.12 -9.67 9.31
CA GLU A 204 2.81 -9.12 10.63
C GLU A 204 1.74 -9.93 11.36
N ALA A 205 0.70 -10.39 10.66
CA ALA A 205 -0.33 -11.22 11.26
C ALA A 205 0.22 -12.60 11.68
N ASN A 206 1.13 -13.19 10.90
CA ASN A 206 1.79 -14.45 11.27
C ASN A 206 2.71 -14.32 12.50
N LYS A 207 3.36 -13.17 12.72
CA LYS A 207 4.11 -12.93 13.97
C LYS A 207 3.23 -12.99 15.22
N LEU A 208 1.94 -12.73 15.07
CA LEU A 208 0.95 -12.81 16.15
C LEU A 208 0.33 -14.21 16.30
N GLY A 209 0.63 -15.14 15.38
CA GLY A 209 0.24 -16.55 15.46
C GLY A 209 -1.21 -16.86 15.12
N THR A 210 -1.94 -15.95 14.47
CA THR A 210 -3.41 -16.05 14.34
C THR A 210 -3.93 -15.99 12.89
N PHE A 211 -3.05 -16.02 11.88
CA PHE A 211 -3.45 -15.75 10.50
C PHE A 211 -3.56 -17.00 9.62
N PRO A 212 -4.58 -17.12 8.75
CA PRO A 212 -4.82 -18.33 7.97
C PRO A 212 -4.04 -18.40 6.65
N VAL A 213 -3.03 -17.54 6.45
CA VAL A 213 -2.20 -17.47 5.23
C VAL A 213 -0.74 -17.42 5.65
N ASP A 214 0.05 -18.40 5.20
CA ASP A 214 1.40 -18.67 5.71
C ASP A 214 2.51 -17.92 4.94
N GLY A 215 2.20 -17.44 3.74
CA GLY A 215 3.12 -16.66 2.91
C GLY A 215 2.44 -15.87 1.80
N ALA A 216 3.17 -14.91 1.23
CA ALA A 216 2.73 -14.09 0.11
C ALA A 216 3.83 -13.96 -0.95
N ILE A 217 3.57 -14.49 -2.14
CA ILE A 217 4.49 -14.53 -3.28
C ILE A 217 3.99 -13.53 -4.33
N SER A 218 4.88 -12.74 -4.94
CA SER A 218 4.42 -11.74 -5.90
C SER A 218 3.97 -12.37 -7.22
N ILE A 219 2.99 -11.75 -7.88
CA ILE A 219 2.59 -12.12 -9.24
C ILE A 219 3.79 -12.02 -10.20
N SER A 220 4.60 -10.97 -10.10
CA SER A 220 5.80 -10.80 -10.91
C SER A 220 6.83 -11.93 -10.76
N ASP A 221 6.96 -12.54 -9.57
CA ASP A 221 7.90 -13.64 -9.33
C ASP A 221 7.45 -14.94 -10.01
N VAL A 222 6.15 -15.22 -10.04
CA VAL A 222 5.61 -16.44 -10.65
C VAL A 222 5.24 -16.27 -12.14
N TYR A 223 5.13 -15.04 -12.62
CA TYR A 223 4.68 -14.73 -13.98
C TYR A 223 5.48 -15.47 -15.04
N GLY A 224 6.81 -15.37 -14.99
CA GLY A 224 7.70 -16.01 -15.96
C GLY A 224 7.59 -17.53 -15.97
N GLU A 225 7.44 -18.15 -14.80
CA GLU A 225 7.31 -19.60 -14.67
C GLU A 225 5.94 -20.11 -15.15
N ILE A 226 4.87 -19.37 -14.90
CA ILE A 226 3.54 -19.66 -15.44
C ILE A 226 3.55 -19.52 -16.96
N SER A 227 4.08 -18.41 -17.50
CA SER A 227 4.12 -18.17 -18.95
C SER A 227 4.85 -19.26 -19.73
N LYS A 228 5.93 -19.83 -19.17
CA LYS A 228 6.67 -20.94 -19.77
C LYS A 228 5.86 -22.23 -19.82
N ARG A 229 5.08 -22.51 -18.77
CA ARG A 229 4.29 -23.76 -18.61
C ARG A 229 2.94 -23.73 -19.29
N LEU A 230 2.38 -22.54 -19.54
CA LEU A 230 1.07 -22.39 -20.18
C LEU A 230 0.92 -23.26 -21.44
N PRO A 231 1.88 -23.33 -22.39
CA PRO A 231 1.77 -24.18 -23.57
C PRO A 231 1.81 -25.69 -23.27
N GLU A 232 2.45 -26.10 -22.17
CA GLU A 232 2.78 -27.50 -21.85
C GLU A 232 1.71 -28.17 -20.98
N VAL A 233 0.99 -27.40 -20.15
CA VAL A 233 -0.07 -27.97 -19.29
C VAL A 233 -1.19 -28.59 -20.11
N SER A 234 -1.53 -29.84 -19.77
CA SER A 234 -2.59 -30.61 -20.42
C SER A 234 -3.74 -30.93 -19.45
N PRO A 235 -4.97 -31.14 -19.95
CA PRO A 235 -6.11 -31.54 -19.11
C PRO A 235 -5.88 -32.89 -18.39
N PRO A 236 -6.61 -33.16 -17.29
CA PRO A 236 -7.69 -32.34 -16.73
C PRO A 236 -7.15 -31.13 -15.94
N TYR A 237 -7.74 -29.96 -16.18
CA TYR A 237 -7.40 -28.75 -15.43
C TYR A 237 -8.23 -28.64 -14.13
N PRO A 238 -7.72 -27.92 -13.12
CA PRO A 238 -8.52 -27.55 -11.96
C PRO A 238 -9.79 -26.80 -12.37
N LYS A 239 -10.93 -27.15 -11.77
CA LYS A 239 -12.21 -26.49 -12.04
C LYS A 239 -12.26 -25.12 -11.36
N LEU A 240 -12.76 -24.12 -12.08
CA LEU A 240 -13.07 -22.81 -11.51
C LEU A 240 -14.25 -22.93 -10.55
N LYS A 241 -14.12 -22.31 -9.37
CA LYS A 241 -15.15 -22.23 -8.33
C LYS A 241 -15.72 -20.83 -8.19
N ALA A 242 -14.96 -19.81 -8.58
CA ALA A 242 -15.34 -18.41 -8.39
C ALA A 242 -16.47 -17.96 -9.33
N SER A 243 -17.32 -17.07 -8.82
CA SER A 243 -18.31 -16.39 -9.65
C SER A 243 -17.65 -15.28 -10.51
N PRO A 244 -18.32 -14.82 -11.59
CA PRO A 244 -17.86 -13.67 -12.37
C PRO A 244 -17.70 -12.41 -11.51
N THR A 245 -18.63 -12.16 -10.58
CA THR A 245 -18.50 -11.04 -9.64
C THR A 245 -17.33 -11.19 -8.68
N GLY A 246 -16.99 -12.42 -8.27
CA GLY A 246 -15.82 -12.72 -7.45
C GLY A 246 -14.51 -12.46 -8.19
N VAL A 247 -14.44 -12.83 -9.48
CA VAL A 247 -13.30 -12.46 -10.35
C VAL A 247 -13.22 -10.94 -10.52
N GLY A 248 -14.37 -10.27 -10.66
CA GLY A 248 -14.49 -8.83 -10.81
C GLY A 248 -13.89 -7.99 -9.66
N TRP A 249 -13.73 -8.55 -8.46
CA TRP A 249 -13.02 -7.87 -7.35
C TRP A 249 -11.57 -7.47 -7.68
N GLY A 250 -10.96 -8.07 -8.71
CA GLY A 250 -9.63 -7.68 -9.17
C GLY A 250 -9.54 -6.24 -9.70
N ARG A 251 -10.67 -5.60 -10.04
CA ARG A 251 -10.73 -4.23 -10.56
C ARG A 251 -11.49 -3.29 -9.63
N SER A 252 -11.28 -1.99 -9.87
CA SER A 252 -12.04 -0.90 -9.26
C SER A 252 -13.55 -1.03 -9.53
N GLY A 253 -14.31 -0.96 -8.44
CA GLY A 253 -15.76 -1.09 -8.40
C GLY A 253 -16.25 -2.53 -8.29
N GLY A 254 -15.36 -3.52 -8.34
CA GLY A 254 -15.69 -4.94 -8.36
C GLY A 254 -16.49 -5.38 -7.13
N GLU A 255 -16.06 -4.93 -5.95
CA GLU A 255 -16.75 -5.21 -4.68
C GLU A 255 -18.14 -4.59 -4.65
N ARG A 256 -18.26 -3.33 -5.05
CA ARG A 256 -19.54 -2.62 -5.16
C ARG A 256 -20.51 -3.33 -6.12
N ILE A 257 -20.01 -3.90 -7.22
CA ILE A 257 -20.84 -4.69 -8.16
C ILE A 257 -21.34 -5.96 -7.47
N ALA A 258 -20.43 -6.71 -6.84
CA ALA A 258 -20.75 -7.96 -6.18
C ALA A 258 -21.76 -7.76 -5.03
N ALA A 259 -21.56 -6.71 -4.21
CA ALA A 259 -22.41 -6.41 -3.07
C ALA A 259 -23.75 -5.75 -3.45
N ARG A 260 -23.90 -5.26 -4.69
CA ARG A 260 -25.11 -4.60 -5.23
C ARG A 260 -25.59 -3.41 -4.38
N ILE A 261 -24.65 -2.63 -3.83
CA ILE A 261 -24.97 -1.48 -2.96
C ILE A 261 -25.15 -0.22 -3.84
N ALA A 262 -26.36 0.33 -3.86
CA ALA A 262 -26.73 1.44 -4.73
C ALA A 262 -26.10 2.78 -4.30
N LYS A 263 -26.22 3.16 -3.02
CA LYS A 263 -25.67 4.40 -2.48
C LYS A 263 -24.22 4.23 -2.08
N SER A 264 -23.37 4.10 -3.09
CA SER A 264 -21.96 3.80 -2.91
C SER A 264 -21.06 4.76 -3.65
N LEU A 265 -19.83 4.91 -3.15
CA LEU A 265 -18.75 5.62 -3.80
C LEU A 265 -17.60 4.65 -4.07
N VAL A 266 -17.08 4.67 -5.29
CA VAL A 266 -15.91 3.88 -5.70
C VAL A 266 -14.79 4.86 -6.02
N VAL A 267 -13.64 4.67 -5.41
CA VAL A 267 -12.45 5.50 -5.64
C VAL A 267 -11.21 4.61 -5.74
N ASP A 268 -10.38 4.89 -6.74
CA ASP A 268 -9.10 4.23 -6.92
C ASP A 268 -7.95 5.23 -7.11
N GLY A 269 -6.73 4.77 -6.84
CA GLY A 269 -5.54 5.61 -6.77
C GLY A 269 -5.42 6.32 -5.41
N ILE A 270 -4.31 6.09 -4.72
CA ILE A 270 -4.17 6.48 -3.30
C ILE A 270 -4.31 7.99 -3.04
N HIS A 271 -3.94 8.84 -3.99
CA HIS A 271 -4.14 10.30 -3.87
C HIS A 271 -5.63 10.67 -3.94
N ASN A 272 -6.39 10.10 -4.89
CA ASN A 272 -7.84 10.30 -4.94
C ASN A 272 -8.54 9.75 -3.69
N VAL A 273 -8.04 8.61 -3.16
CA VAL A 273 -8.52 8.04 -1.89
C VAL A 273 -8.33 9.03 -0.74
N ILE A 274 -7.18 9.69 -0.65
CA ILE A 274 -6.91 10.72 0.37
C ILE A 274 -7.96 11.83 0.29
N ASP A 275 -8.19 12.39 -0.89
CA ASP A 275 -9.14 13.49 -1.09
C ASP A 275 -10.57 13.09 -0.66
N VAL A 276 -10.98 11.86 -0.99
CA VAL A 276 -12.29 11.32 -0.59
C VAL A 276 -12.37 11.11 0.92
N LEU A 277 -11.33 10.54 1.55
CA LEU A 277 -11.29 10.34 3.00
C LEU A 277 -11.35 11.69 3.75
N GLU A 278 -10.71 12.74 3.24
CA GLU A 278 -10.82 14.10 3.78
C GLU A 278 -12.27 14.61 3.71
N GLN A 279 -12.98 14.43 2.57
CA GLN A 279 -14.39 14.82 2.50
C GLN A 279 -15.29 14.00 3.45
N LEU A 280 -14.99 12.72 3.64
CA LEU A 280 -15.72 11.84 4.57
C LEU A 280 -15.51 12.28 6.02
N GLU A 281 -14.28 12.59 6.43
CA GLU A 281 -13.95 13.06 7.77
C GLU A 281 -14.60 14.43 8.06
N MET A 282 -14.68 15.30 7.05
CA MET A 282 -15.41 16.58 7.13
C MET A 282 -16.95 16.43 7.12
N GLY A 283 -17.49 15.21 6.96
CA GLY A 283 -18.93 14.97 6.94
C GLY A 283 -19.66 15.46 5.69
N LYS A 284 -18.95 15.66 4.57
CA LYS A 284 -19.51 16.25 3.33
C LYS A 284 -20.23 15.26 2.41
N LEU A 285 -20.23 13.97 2.75
CA LEU A 285 -20.84 12.90 1.95
C LEU A 285 -21.93 12.14 2.76
N PRO A 286 -23.00 12.83 3.20
CA PRO A 286 -23.99 12.25 4.12
C PRO A 286 -24.86 11.14 3.51
N ASP A 287 -25.02 11.13 2.18
CA ASP A 287 -25.89 10.18 1.46
C ASP A 287 -25.18 8.87 1.06
N ILE A 288 -23.88 8.74 1.32
CA ILE A 288 -23.10 7.55 0.97
C ILE A 288 -23.21 6.51 2.09
N GLU A 289 -23.66 5.31 1.73
CA GLU A 289 -23.79 4.17 2.65
C GLU A 289 -22.57 3.25 2.60
N PHE A 290 -21.87 3.19 1.46
CA PHE A 290 -20.72 2.31 1.26
C PHE A 290 -19.61 2.97 0.43
N VAL A 291 -18.36 2.74 0.83
CA VAL A 291 -17.17 3.26 0.13
C VAL A 291 -16.23 2.10 -0.20
N GLU A 292 -16.02 1.87 -1.49
CA GLU A 292 -14.94 1.03 -2.00
C GLU A 292 -13.75 1.92 -2.33
N ALA A 293 -12.67 1.79 -1.56
CA ALA A 293 -11.45 2.57 -1.75
C ALA A 293 -10.26 1.65 -2.01
N GLN A 294 -9.55 1.89 -3.12
CA GLN A 294 -8.42 1.07 -3.55
C GLN A 294 -7.19 1.94 -3.82
N ALA A 295 -6.04 1.58 -3.23
CA ALA A 295 -4.83 2.40 -3.34
C ALA A 295 -4.22 2.45 -4.76
N CYS A 296 -4.54 1.49 -5.63
CA CYS A 296 -3.95 1.36 -6.96
C CYS A 296 -4.95 1.77 -8.04
N ILE A 297 -4.47 2.44 -9.09
CA ILE A 297 -5.30 2.86 -10.23
C ILE A 297 -5.91 1.63 -10.91
N GLY A 298 -7.22 1.65 -11.14
CA GLY A 298 -7.95 0.52 -11.72
C GLY A 298 -8.13 -0.68 -10.79
N GLY A 299 -7.69 -0.59 -9.53
CA GLY A 299 -7.79 -1.64 -8.51
C GLY A 299 -6.60 -2.58 -8.45
N CYS A 300 -6.82 -3.82 -8.02
CA CYS A 300 -5.73 -4.79 -7.80
C CYS A 300 -4.95 -5.15 -9.09
N VAL A 301 -5.57 -5.03 -10.27
CA VAL A 301 -4.89 -5.15 -11.57
C VAL A 301 -3.77 -4.11 -11.79
N GLY A 302 -3.84 -2.97 -11.09
CA GLY A 302 -2.80 -1.94 -11.07
C GLY A 302 -1.83 -2.03 -9.89
N GLY A 303 -1.84 -3.16 -9.17
CA GLY A 303 -0.92 -3.40 -8.05
C GLY A 303 0.55 -3.29 -8.45
N ALA A 304 1.41 -2.86 -7.53
CA ALA A 304 2.83 -2.64 -7.84
C ALA A 304 3.60 -3.94 -8.18
N LEU A 305 3.00 -5.11 -7.95
CA LEU A 305 3.60 -6.42 -8.22
C LEU A 305 2.94 -7.14 -9.41
N THR A 306 2.13 -6.44 -10.21
CA THR A 306 1.64 -6.95 -11.50
C THR A 306 2.66 -6.68 -12.60
N VAL A 307 2.50 -7.36 -13.75
CA VAL A 307 3.43 -7.27 -14.89
C VAL A 307 2.86 -6.39 -15.99
N LEU A 308 1.56 -6.51 -16.26
CA LEU A 308 0.90 -5.73 -17.31
C LEU A 308 0.57 -4.32 -16.84
N ASN A 309 0.43 -3.42 -17.82
CA ASN A 309 -0.16 -2.11 -17.59
C ASN A 309 -1.56 -2.25 -16.96
N PRO A 310 -1.92 -1.39 -15.98
CA PRO A 310 -3.20 -1.49 -15.25
C PRO A 310 -4.44 -1.48 -16.16
N PHE A 311 -4.43 -0.69 -17.23
CA PHE A 311 -5.58 -0.57 -18.14
C PHE A 311 -5.74 -1.82 -19.00
N ILE A 312 -4.62 -2.43 -19.43
CA ILE A 312 -4.63 -3.71 -20.16
C ILE A 312 -5.07 -4.84 -19.23
N GLY A 313 -4.54 -4.89 -18.00
CA GLY A 313 -4.95 -5.86 -16.98
C GLY A 313 -6.45 -5.74 -16.67
N ARG A 314 -6.96 -4.52 -16.53
CA ARG A 314 -8.40 -4.28 -16.36
C ARG A 314 -9.23 -4.81 -17.53
N MET A 315 -8.85 -4.46 -18.77
CA MET A 315 -9.55 -4.94 -19.97
C MET A 315 -9.57 -6.48 -20.03
N ASN A 316 -8.46 -7.14 -19.72
CA ASN A 316 -8.38 -8.60 -19.70
C ASN A 316 -9.27 -9.21 -18.60
N LEU A 317 -9.29 -8.61 -17.41
CA LEU A 317 -10.14 -9.08 -16.31
C LEU A 317 -11.63 -8.91 -16.65
N GLU A 318 -12.02 -7.78 -17.24
CA GLU A 318 -13.40 -7.53 -17.68
C GLU A 318 -13.85 -8.57 -18.71
N ALA A 319 -12.98 -8.92 -19.66
CA ALA A 319 -13.25 -9.98 -20.63
C ALA A 319 -13.42 -11.38 -20.00
N LEU A 320 -12.88 -11.64 -18.80
CA LEU A 320 -13.15 -12.88 -18.06
C LEU A 320 -14.50 -12.85 -17.36
N VAL A 321 -14.89 -11.69 -16.83
CA VAL A 321 -16.17 -11.50 -16.14
C VAL A 321 -17.34 -11.57 -17.13
N ASP A 322 -17.19 -11.01 -18.32
CA ASP A 322 -18.28 -10.93 -19.32
C ASP A 322 -18.60 -12.28 -19.99
N LYS A 323 -17.77 -13.32 -19.78
CA LYS A 323 -17.95 -14.67 -20.37
C LYS A 323 -19.03 -15.50 -19.68
N SER A 324 -19.46 -15.13 -18.49
CA SER A 324 -20.43 -15.91 -17.71
C SER A 324 -21.30 -15.03 -16.82
N GLU A 325 -22.51 -15.52 -16.55
CA GLU A 325 -23.43 -14.85 -15.64
C GLU A 325 -23.25 -15.34 -14.21
N THR A 326 -23.47 -14.44 -13.26
CA THR A 326 -23.43 -14.79 -11.84
C THR A 326 -24.70 -15.58 -11.48
N PRO A 327 -24.58 -16.76 -10.86
CA PRO A 327 -25.74 -17.54 -10.45
C PRO A 327 -26.67 -16.72 -9.53
N PRO A 328 -27.99 -16.73 -9.75
CA PRO A 328 -28.92 -15.93 -8.96
C PRO A 328 -28.96 -16.32 -7.47
N ASN A 329 -28.64 -17.58 -7.15
CA ASN A 329 -28.68 -18.15 -5.80
C ASN A 329 -27.29 -18.31 -5.16
N LEU A 330 -26.27 -17.60 -5.66
CA LEU A 330 -24.88 -17.73 -5.19
C LEU A 330 -24.77 -17.61 -3.67
N PHE A 331 -25.47 -16.65 -3.07
CA PHE A 331 -25.41 -16.41 -1.62
C PHE A 331 -26.05 -17.54 -0.81
N GLU A 332 -27.16 -18.11 -1.29
CA GLU A 332 -27.82 -19.25 -0.66
C GLU A 332 -26.96 -20.52 -0.77
N GLU A 333 -26.27 -20.72 -1.89
CA GLU A 333 -25.35 -21.84 -2.09
C GLU A 333 -24.13 -21.74 -1.18
N LEU A 334 -23.50 -20.56 -1.09
CA LEU A 334 -22.36 -20.31 -0.20
C LEU A 334 -22.74 -20.51 1.27
N ASP A 335 -23.88 -19.98 1.70
CA ASP A 335 -24.33 -20.13 3.07
C ASP A 335 -24.68 -21.59 3.42
N LYS A 336 -25.32 -22.32 2.51
CA LYS A 336 -25.57 -23.76 2.69
C LYS A 336 -24.28 -24.57 2.74
N GLY A 337 -23.29 -24.22 1.92
CA GLY A 337 -22.02 -24.93 1.84
C GLY A 337 -21.13 -24.73 3.07
N PHE A 338 -21.06 -23.51 3.61
CA PHE A 338 -20.11 -23.16 4.67
C PHE A 338 -20.75 -22.69 5.98
N ASN A 339 -22.09 -22.61 6.05
CA ASN A 339 -22.83 -22.11 7.20
C ASN A 339 -22.42 -20.68 7.61
N LEU A 340 -22.21 -19.81 6.62
CA LEU A 340 -21.57 -18.49 6.78
C LEU A 340 -22.34 -17.56 7.74
N ARG A 341 -23.68 -17.55 7.72
CA ARG A 341 -24.50 -16.69 8.61
C ARG A 341 -24.27 -16.96 10.08
N ASN A 342 -23.95 -18.20 10.43
CA ASN A 342 -23.68 -18.63 11.80
C ASN A 342 -22.20 -18.47 12.17
N ARG A 343 -21.31 -18.34 11.17
CA ARG A 343 -19.86 -18.21 11.34
C ARG A 343 -19.34 -16.78 11.13
N LEU A 344 -20.20 -15.76 11.06
CA LEU A 344 -19.79 -14.37 10.79
C LEU A 344 -18.64 -13.89 11.70
N GLY A 345 -18.68 -14.23 12.99
CA GLY A 345 -17.64 -13.85 13.95
C GLY A 345 -16.29 -14.51 13.68
N GLU A 346 -16.26 -15.67 13.01
CA GLU A 346 -15.02 -16.31 12.61
C GLU A 346 -14.33 -15.55 11.49
N PHE A 347 -15.04 -14.81 10.65
CA PHE A 347 -14.50 -14.02 9.53
C PHE A 347 -14.37 -12.53 9.86
N ALA A 348 -14.18 -12.20 11.14
CA ALA A 348 -13.85 -10.86 11.54
C ALA A 348 -12.34 -10.61 11.40
N ILE A 349 -11.96 -9.40 10.98
CA ILE A 349 -10.54 -9.01 10.93
C ILE A 349 -9.93 -9.14 12.33
N GLN A 350 -8.78 -9.80 12.42
CA GLN A 350 -7.99 -9.93 13.65
C GLN A 350 -6.50 -9.70 13.37
N PRO A 351 -5.77 -8.98 14.26
CA PRO A 351 -6.28 -8.22 15.41
C PRO A 351 -7.11 -7.00 14.99
N ASP A 352 -7.81 -6.37 15.95
CA ASP A 352 -8.61 -5.17 15.70
C ASP A 352 -7.79 -4.05 15.06
N ILE A 353 -8.42 -3.31 14.14
CA ILE A 353 -7.80 -2.18 13.45
C ILE A 353 -7.76 -1.00 14.41
N VAL A 354 -6.56 -0.65 14.88
CA VAL A 354 -6.33 0.47 15.79
C VAL A 354 -5.57 1.61 15.11
N ALA A 355 -5.74 2.83 15.63
CA ALA A 355 -4.97 3.98 15.17
C ALA A 355 -3.49 3.75 15.44
N VAL A 356 -2.65 4.10 14.46
CA VAL A 356 -1.21 4.08 14.62
C VAL A 356 -0.72 5.51 14.52
N PRO A 357 -0.42 6.17 15.66
CA PRO A 357 0.01 7.56 15.65
C PRO A 357 1.41 7.64 15.03
N ALA A 358 1.48 7.83 13.72
CA ALA A 358 2.73 7.99 12.98
C ALA A 358 3.36 9.38 13.16
N PHE A 359 2.71 10.24 13.94
CA PHE A 359 3.09 11.62 14.14
C PHE A 359 3.06 11.97 15.64
N ARG A 360 4.05 11.48 16.38
CA ARG A 360 4.40 12.03 17.70
C ARG A 360 5.66 12.87 17.56
N LEU A 361 5.51 14.18 17.72
CA LEU A 361 6.64 15.11 17.81
C LEU A 361 7.47 14.87 19.08
N ASP A 362 6.81 14.43 20.15
CA ASP A 362 7.42 14.06 21.41
C ASP A 362 6.52 13.07 22.17
N GLN A 363 7.08 12.36 23.16
CA GLN A 363 6.29 11.55 24.09
C GLN A 363 5.58 12.43 25.12
N ASP A 364 6.16 13.58 25.45
CA ASP A 364 5.59 14.57 26.35
C ASP A 364 4.70 15.55 25.58
N VAL A 365 3.45 15.72 26.02
CA VAL A 365 2.45 16.55 25.33
C VAL A 365 2.88 18.02 25.28
N SER A 366 3.43 18.56 26.37
CA SER A 366 3.87 19.96 26.43
C SER A 366 5.02 20.20 25.45
N ARG A 367 6.01 19.31 25.41
CA ARG A 367 7.10 19.39 24.42
C ARG A 367 6.59 19.22 22.98
N ALA A 368 5.61 18.36 22.75
CA ALA A 368 5.00 18.19 21.44
C ALA A 368 4.31 19.49 20.96
N ILE A 369 3.61 20.20 21.85
CA ILE A 369 3.00 21.51 21.55
C ILE A 369 4.07 22.54 21.22
N THR A 370 5.13 22.67 22.03
CA THR A 370 6.24 23.59 21.74
C THR A 370 6.89 23.29 20.40
N LYS A 371 7.13 22.01 20.08
CA LYS A 371 7.66 21.61 18.77
C LYS A 371 6.71 21.98 17.63
N ALA A 372 5.40 21.83 17.81
CA ALA A 372 4.42 22.25 16.80
C ALA A 372 4.47 23.76 16.55
N GLU A 373 4.57 24.58 17.61
CA GLU A 373 4.74 26.04 17.48
C GLU A 373 6.05 26.40 16.76
N MET A 374 7.15 25.70 17.07
CA MET A 374 8.43 25.87 16.37
C MET A 374 8.33 25.52 14.88
N ILE A 375 7.57 24.47 14.53
CA ILE A 375 7.36 24.10 13.12
C ILE A 375 6.66 25.24 12.39
N GLU A 376 5.59 25.81 12.94
CA GLU A 376 4.88 26.93 12.30
C GLU A 376 5.80 28.14 12.10
N LYS A 377 6.66 28.44 13.08
CA LYS A 377 7.67 29.49 12.94
C LYS A 377 8.63 29.21 11.78
N VAL A 378 9.24 28.03 11.73
CA VAL A 378 10.17 27.66 10.65
C VAL A 378 9.47 27.65 9.29
N VAL A 379 8.21 27.20 9.21
CA VAL A 379 7.41 27.22 7.98
C VAL A 379 7.27 28.65 7.44
N SER A 380 7.00 29.63 8.30
CA SER A 380 6.86 31.03 7.91
C SER A 380 8.16 31.68 7.41
N GLU A 381 9.31 31.13 7.81
CA GLU A 381 10.63 31.61 7.38
C GLU A 381 11.09 30.92 6.07
N LEU A 382 10.57 29.73 5.77
CA LEU A 382 10.87 28.99 4.57
C LEU A 382 10.18 29.58 3.31
N PRO A 383 10.73 29.34 2.10
CA PRO A 383 10.21 29.96 0.87
C PRO A 383 8.78 29.58 0.44
N GLY A 384 8.19 28.53 1.02
CA GLY A 384 6.83 28.08 0.67
C GLY A 384 6.65 27.52 -0.76
N LEU A 385 7.74 27.25 -1.50
CA LEU A 385 7.66 26.79 -2.90
C LEU A 385 7.33 25.30 -3.04
N ASP A 386 7.53 24.52 -1.97
CA ASP A 386 7.33 23.08 -1.98
C ASP A 386 7.98 22.39 -3.17
N CYS A 387 9.23 22.73 -3.52
CA CYS A 387 9.93 22.15 -4.68
C CYS A 387 10.53 20.77 -4.38
N GLY A 388 10.89 20.51 -3.12
CA GLY A 388 11.49 19.26 -2.64
C GLY A 388 12.97 19.06 -2.95
N SER A 389 13.69 20.11 -3.34
CA SER A 389 15.14 20.07 -3.63
C SER A 389 16.00 19.72 -2.42
N CYS A 390 15.55 20.06 -1.20
CA CYS A 390 16.19 19.67 0.06
C CYS A 390 16.03 18.17 0.41
N GLY A 391 15.30 17.42 -0.41
CA GLY A 391 14.99 16.01 -0.15
C GLY A 391 13.83 15.78 0.83
N SER A 392 13.11 16.84 1.25
CA SER A 392 11.84 16.74 1.96
C SER A 392 10.67 17.06 1.01
N PRO A 393 9.49 16.45 1.17
CA PRO A 393 8.41 16.54 0.18
C PRO A 393 7.83 17.95 0.00
N HIS A 394 7.83 18.79 1.03
CA HIS A 394 7.38 20.18 1.01
C HIS A 394 8.07 20.96 2.14
N CYS A 395 7.91 22.28 2.17
CA CYS A 395 8.53 23.18 3.15
C CYS A 395 8.12 22.80 4.58
N ARG A 396 6.85 22.45 4.82
CA ARG A 396 6.40 21.98 6.14
C ARG A 396 7.10 20.70 6.60
N ALA A 397 7.31 19.75 5.69
CA ALA A 397 8.05 18.53 6.00
C ALA A 397 9.54 18.81 6.29
N LEU A 398 10.16 19.79 5.62
CA LEU A 398 11.50 20.25 5.98
C LEU A 398 11.51 20.90 7.37
N ALA A 399 10.53 21.74 7.69
CA ALA A 399 10.40 22.36 9.01
C ALA A 399 10.26 21.31 10.13
N GLU A 400 9.46 20.26 9.90
CA GLU A 400 9.38 19.10 10.79
C GLU A 400 10.75 18.45 11.02
N ASP A 401 11.50 18.24 9.93
CA ASP A 401 12.84 17.64 10.01
C ASP A 401 13.82 18.54 10.78
N ILE A 402 13.75 19.86 10.60
CA ILE A 402 14.59 20.85 11.31
C ILE A 402 14.30 20.83 12.81
N VAL A 403 13.03 20.91 13.20
CA VAL A 403 12.62 20.90 14.62
C VAL A 403 12.96 19.58 15.30
N GLN A 404 13.02 18.48 14.55
CA GLN A 404 13.48 17.18 15.05
C GLN A 404 15.01 17.02 15.06
N GLY A 405 15.77 17.99 14.56
CA GLY A 405 17.24 17.92 14.46
C GLY A 405 17.73 16.97 13.35
N LEU A 406 16.88 16.64 12.38
CA LEU A 406 17.18 15.78 11.22
C LEU A 406 17.60 16.56 9.97
N ALA A 407 17.47 17.88 10.01
CA ALA A 407 17.82 18.81 8.94
C ALA A 407 18.19 20.17 9.53
N VAL A 408 18.75 21.03 8.69
CA VAL A 408 18.97 22.46 8.99
C VAL A 408 18.29 23.31 7.93
N ASP A 409 18.04 24.58 8.22
CA ASP A 409 17.43 25.55 7.29
C ASP A 409 18.21 25.67 5.97
N THR A 410 19.54 25.66 6.04
CA THR A 410 20.45 25.66 4.89
C THR A 410 20.39 24.39 4.03
N ASP A 411 19.69 23.32 4.45
CA ASP A 411 19.36 22.23 3.51
C ASP A 411 18.39 22.73 2.41
N CYS A 412 17.65 23.82 2.67
CA CYS A 412 16.93 24.54 1.62
C CYS A 412 17.92 25.31 0.75
N VAL A 413 18.01 24.92 -0.53
CA VAL A 413 18.90 25.55 -1.51
C VAL A 413 18.71 27.06 -1.66
N LEU A 414 17.51 27.58 -1.37
CA LEU A 414 17.24 29.02 -1.40
C LEU A 414 17.76 29.72 -0.14
N LYS A 415 17.60 29.12 1.04
CA LYS A 415 18.17 29.63 2.29
C LYS A 415 19.69 29.61 2.26
N LEU A 416 20.28 28.51 1.78
CA LEU A 416 21.71 28.42 1.57
C LEU A 416 22.22 29.54 0.64
N ARG A 417 21.48 29.81 -0.44
CA ARG A 417 21.85 30.88 -1.36
C ARG A 417 21.75 32.27 -0.71
N GLU A 418 20.66 32.56 0.01
CA GLU A 418 20.49 33.81 0.77
C GLU A 418 21.67 34.02 1.76
N GLU A 419 22.05 32.98 2.50
CA GLU A 419 23.19 33.06 3.43
C GLU A 419 24.54 33.26 2.74
N ILE A 420 24.78 32.58 1.60
CA ILE A 420 25.99 32.78 0.81
C ILE A 420 26.09 34.23 0.32
N GLU A 421 24.98 34.82 -0.12
CA GLU A 421 24.92 36.22 -0.57
C GLU A 421 25.28 37.17 0.59
N ILE A 422 24.70 36.96 1.78
CA ILE A 422 25.01 37.76 2.98
C ILE A 422 26.49 37.62 3.38
N LEU A 423 27.04 36.41 3.38
CA LEU A 423 28.44 36.17 3.73
C LEU A 423 29.39 36.81 2.72
N ALA A 424 29.05 36.77 1.42
CA ALA A 424 29.84 37.41 0.37
C ALA A 424 29.89 38.94 0.55
N GLU A 425 28.76 39.56 0.90
CA GLU A 425 28.70 41.00 1.21
C GLU A 425 29.57 41.36 2.42
N GLN A 426 29.46 40.59 3.51
CA GLN A 426 30.26 40.79 4.72
C GLN A 426 31.77 40.67 4.45
N LEU A 427 32.18 39.65 3.67
CA LEU A 427 33.58 39.48 3.26
C LEU A 427 34.08 40.67 2.44
N LEU A 428 33.25 41.19 1.52
CA LEU A 428 33.58 42.35 0.70
C LEU A 428 33.70 43.63 1.54
N GLU A 429 32.83 43.82 2.53
CA GLU A 429 32.93 44.93 3.49
C GLU A 429 34.19 44.84 4.35
N MET A 430 34.54 43.64 4.82
CA MET A 430 35.76 43.41 5.59
C MET A 430 37.01 43.69 4.77
N ALA A 431 37.05 43.26 3.50
CA ALA A 431 38.16 43.51 2.60
C ALA A 431 38.39 45.02 2.33
N LYS A 432 37.34 45.84 2.36
CA LYS A 432 37.45 47.31 2.24
C LYS A 432 38.04 47.98 3.48
N LYS A 433 38.10 47.30 4.63
CA LYS A 433 38.63 47.86 5.87
C LYS A 433 40.15 47.66 5.90
N SER A 434 40.91 48.74 5.69
CA SER A 434 42.34 48.77 6.01
C SER A 434 42.55 49.16 7.48
N PRO A 435 43.28 48.35 8.28
CA PRO A 435 43.70 48.73 9.61
C PRO A 435 44.46 50.07 9.59
N PRO A 436 44.31 50.94 10.60
CA PRO A 436 45.02 52.21 10.65
C PRO A 436 46.55 52.06 10.52
N ALA A 437 47.11 50.96 11.02
CA ALA A 437 48.53 50.63 10.91
C ALA A 437 49.02 50.32 9.48
N LEU A 438 48.11 50.08 8.53
CA LEU A 438 48.39 49.72 7.13
C LEU A 438 47.89 50.79 6.14
N LYS A 439 47.34 51.92 6.61
CA LYS A 439 47.00 53.04 5.74
C LYS A 439 48.29 53.71 5.27
N GLU A 440 48.59 53.63 3.96
CA GLU A 440 49.61 54.46 3.36
C GLU A 440 49.19 55.93 3.52
N ASN A 441 50.02 56.72 4.22
CA ASN A 441 49.81 58.16 4.33
C ASN A 441 50.02 58.77 2.94
N ASP A 442 48.93 59.19 2.31
CA ASP A 442 48.91 59.98 1.07
C ASP A 442 49.40 61.42 1.33
N THR A 443 50.55 61.56 2.00
CA THR A 443 51.23 62.83 2.25
C THR A 443 52.60 62.83 1.57
N PHE A 444 52.58 62.80 0.24
CA PHE A 444 53.55 63.57 -0.54
C PHE A 444 52.77 64.64 -1.30
N SER A 445 52.38 65.67 -0.56
CA SER A 445 52.18 67.01 -1.09
C SER A 445 53.40 67.37 -1.94
N LYS A 446 53.21 67.52 -3.26
CA LYS A 446 54.19 68.21 -4.11
C LYS A 446 54.36 69.64 -3.57
N PRO A 447 55.56 70.05 -3.10
CA PRO A 447 55.88 71.46 -3.02
C PRO A 447 56.06 71.97 -4.45
N GLY A 448 55.58 73.18 -4.71
CA GLY A 448 55.45 73.72 -6.06
C GLY A 448 56.75 73.83 -6.85
N GLU A 449 56.56 73.82 -8.17
CA GLU A 449 57.20 74.66 -9.18
C GLU A 449 56.32 74.70 -10.43
#